data_AF-A0A2N0RIQ9-F1
#
_entry.id   AF-A0A2N0RIQ9-F1
#
_cell.length_a   1.000
_cell.length_b   1.000
_cell.length_c   1.000
_cell.angle_alpha   90.00
_cell.angle_beta   90.00
_cell.angle_gamma   90.00
#
_symmetry.space_group_name_H-M   'P 1'
#
loop_
_entity.id
_entity.type
_entity.pdbx_description
1 polymer ?
#
loop_
_entity_poly.entity_id
_entity_poly.type
_entity_poly.pdbx_seq_one_letter_code
_entity_poly.pdbx_strand_id
1 'polypeptide(L)'
;ITCNPKWPEIQNALLLGQTAQDRPDLISRIFNMKLKAIFNDILKEDIFGKVLAYLYTIEFQKRGLPHAHVLLILAQTYKPKTVADYDTIISAEIPNKNSNPDTFNTV
;
A
#
# COMPACT_ATOMS: atom_id res chain seq x y z
N ILE A 1 2.65 2.71 -0.32
CA ILE A 1 1.91 1.54 -0.88
C ILE A 1 2.90 0.62 -1.57
N THR A 2 3.03 -0.62 -1.09
CA THR A 2 3.96 -1.60 -1.67
C THR A 2 3.18 -2.60 -2.53
N CYS A 3 3.65 -2.87 -3.76
CA CYS A 3 3.07 -3.94 -4.56
C CYS A 3 3.32 -5.31 -3.92
N ASN A 4 2.27 -6.12 -3.80
CA ASN A 4 2.38 -7.51 -3.35
C ASN A 4 2.19 -8.46 -4.54
N PRO A 5 3.22 -9.22 -4.96
CA PRO A 5 3.11 -10.13 -6.10
C PRO A 5 2.11 -11.27 -5.84
N LYS A 6 1.77 -11.55 -4.57
CA LYS A 6 0.81 -12.57 -4.16
C LYS A 6 -0.66 -12.13 -4.27
N TRP A 7 -0.96 -10.91 -4.74
CA TRP A 7 -2.35 -10.50 -4.93
C TRP A 7 -3.08 -11.44 -5.90
N PRO A 8 -4.32 -11.87 -5.60
CA PRO A 8 -5.08 -12.78 -6.46
C PRO A 8 -5.21 -12.29 -7.90
N GLU A 9 -5.36 -10.99 -8.10
CA GLU A 9 -5.47 -10.38 -9.44
C GLU A 9 -4.20 -10.60 -10.27
N ILE A 10 -3.04 -10.65 -9.63
CA ILE A 10 -1.77 -10.96 -10.30
C ILE A 10 -1.71 -12.47 -10.54
N GLN A 11 -1.87 -13.27 -9.49
CA GLN A 11 -1.71 -14.73 -9.56
C GLN A 11 -2.65 -15.38 -10.58
N ASN A 12 -3.91 -14.95 -10.64
CA ASN A 12 -4.90 -15.49 -11.57
C ASN A 12 -4.63 -15.09 -13.04
N ALA A 13 -3.84 -14.05 -13.28
CA ALA A 13 -3.52 -13.56 -14.62
C ALA A 13 -2.16 -14.05 -15.14
N LEU A 14 -1.39 -14.76 -14.31
CA LEU A 14 -0.13 -15.40 -14.72
C LEU A 14 -0.42 -16.68 -15.51
N LEU A 15 0.35 -16.90 -16.58
CA LEU A 15 0.33 -18.16 -17.32
C LEU A 15 1.18 -19.21 -16.60
N LEU A 16 0.99 -20.48 -16.96
CA LEU A 16 1.77 -21.59 -16.40
C LEU A 16 3.27 -21.33 -16.57
N GLY A 17 4.02 -21.37 -15.47
CA GLY A 17 5.46 -21.13 -15.45
C GLY A 17 5.87 -19.65 -15.40
N GLN A 18 4.93 -18.70 -15.49
CA GLN A 18 5.24 -17.29 -15.29
C GLN A 18 5.27 -16.92 -13.80
N THR A 19 6.18 -16.02 -13.47
CA THR A 19 6.23 -15.31 -12.20
C THR A 19 5.75 -13.87 -12.37
N ALA A 20 5.49 -13.19 -11.26
CA ALA A 20 5.15 -11.77 -11.25
C ALA A 20 6.21 -10.90 -11.96
N GLN A 21 7.48 -11.28 -11.85
CA GLN A 21 8.61 -10.57 -12.46
C GLN A 21 8.62 -10.68 -13.99
N ASP A 22 8.05 -11.75 -14.55
CA ASP A 22 7.96 -11.96 -15.99
C ASP A 22 6.87 -11.11 -16.66
N ARG A 23 6.00 -10.48 -15.85
CA ARG A 23 4.83 -9.69 -16.32
C ARG A 23 4.80 -8.28 -15.71
N PRO A 24 5.81 -7.42 -15.99
CA PRO A 24 5.86 -6.06 -15.44
C PRO A 24 4.68 -5.18 -15.87
N ASP A 25 4.07 -5.49 -17.03
CA ASP A 25 2.85 -4.85 -17.52
C ASP A 25 1.65 -5.12 -16.59
N LEU A 26 1.47 -6.38 -16.19
CA LEU A 26 0.42 -6.83 -15.29
C LEU A 26 0.60 -6.21 -13.91
N ILE A 27 1.82 -6.25 -13.39
CA ILE A 27 2.20 -5.67 -12.10
C ILE A 27 1.88 -4.18 -12.07
N SER A 28 2.36 -3.42 -13.06
CA SER A 28 2.17 -1.97 -13.12
C SER A 28 0.68 -1.61 -13.22
N ARG A 29 -0.09 -2.37 -14.01
CA ARG A 29 -1.53 -2.16 -14.17
C ARG A 29 -2.29 -2.39 -12.87
N ILE A 30 -2.07 -3.53 -12.21
CA ILE A 30 -2.78 -3.87 -10.97
C ILE A 30 -2.36 -2.93 -9.84
N PHE A 31 -1.08 -2.61 -9.72
CA PHE A 31 -0.60 -1.63 -8.77
C PHE A 31 -1.27 -0.27 -8.96
N ASN A 32 -1.36 0.24 -10.19
CA ASN A 32 -2.02 1.50 -10.48
C ASN A 32 -3.52 1.47 -10.12
N MET A 33 -4.21 0.35 -10.35
CA MET A 33 -5.60 0.20 -9.91
C MET A 33 -5.75 0.28 -8.40
N LYS A 34 -4.89 -0.42 -7.64
CA LYS A 34 -4.88 -0.36 -6.16
C LYS A 34 -4.51 1.03 -5.65
N LEU A 35 -3.52 1.68 -6.27
CA LEU A 35 -3.11 3.04 -5.94
C LEU A 35 -4.27 4.02 -6.12
N LYS A 36 -4.99 3.95 -7.25
CA LYS A 36 -6.16 4.78 -7.51
C LYS A 36 -7.29 4.52 -6.53
N ALA A 37 -7.54 3.26 -6.15
CA ALA A 37 -8.54 2.93 -5.14
C ALA A 37 -8.19 3.60 -3.80
N ILE A 38 -6.94 3.48 -3.35
CA ILE A 38 -6.49 4.12 -2.10
C ILE A 38 -6.61 5.65 -2.19
N PHE A 39 -6.24 6.27 -3.31
CA PHE A 39 -6.45 7.71 -3.49
C PHE A 39 -7.93 8.11 -3.52
N ASN A 40 -8.83 7.25 -4.01
CA ASN A 40 -10.27 7.49 -3.93
C ASN A 40 -10.72 7.52 -2.47
N ASP A 41 -10.31 6.54 -1.66
CA ASP A 41 -10.63 6.49 -0.24
C ASP A 41 -10.09 7.71 0.51
N ILE A 42 -8.83 8.08 0.24
CA ILE A 42 -8.16 9.22 0.89
C ILE A 42 -8.78 10.56 0.50
N LEU A 43 -9.07 10.79 -0.79
CA LEU A 43 -9.41 12.12 -1.31
C LEU A 43 -10.90 12.34 -1.52
N LYS A 44 -11.69 11.28 -1.68
CA LYS A 44 -13.15 11.38 -1.92
C LYS A 44 -13.96 10.89 -0.74
N GLU A 45 -13.54 9.79 -0.12
CA GLU A 45 -14.21 9.26 1.07
C GLU A 45 -13.68 9.91 2.36
N ASP A 46 -12.69 10.80 2.26
CA ASP A 46 -12.09 11.57 3.36
C ASP A 46 -11.72 10.69 4.58
N ILE A 47 -11.17 9.49 4.35
CA ILE A 47 -10.88 8.54 5.46
C ILE A 47 -9.88 9.08 6.49
N PHE A 48 -9.04 10.04 6.12
CA PHE A 48 -8.13 10.77 7.01
C PHE A 48 -8.57 12.22 7.26
N GLY A 49 -9.80 12.57 6.86
CA GLY A 49 -10.31 13.94 6.83
C GLY A 49 -9.83 14.73 5.62
N LYS A 50 -10.08 16.05 5.64
CA LYS A 50 -9.89 16.90 4.47
C LYS A 50 -8.41 17.04 4.09
N VAL A 51 -8.04 16.53 2.92
CA VAL A 51 -6.72 16.74 2.30
C VAL A 51 -6.70 18.07 1.53
N LEU A 52 -5.74 18.93 1.82
CA LEU A 52 -5.52 20.21 1.11
C LEU A 52 -4.56 20.06 -0.07
N ALA A 53 -3.55 19.21 0.06
CA ALA A 53 -2.59 18.90 -0.98
C ALA A 53 -1.98 17.53 -0.72
N TYR A 54 -1.43 16.91 -1.76
CA TYR A 54 -0.71 15.64 -1.66
C TYR A 54 0.42 15.58 -2.69
N LEU A 55 1.46 14.83 -2.36
CA LEU A 55 2.57 14.50 -3.24
C LEU A 55 2.77 12.99 -3.19
N TYR A 56 3.15 12.39 -4.31
CA TYR A 56 3.58 11.00 -4.30
C TYR A 56 4.63 10.74 -5.35
N THR A 57 5.49 9.78 -5.07
CA THR A 57 6.47 9.25 -6.01
C THR A 57 6.26 7.75 -6.10
N ILE A 58 6.53 7.19 -7.28
CA ILE A 58 6.54 5.74 -7.49
C ILE A 58 7.97 5.36 -7.81
N GLU A 59 8.54 4.47 -7.00
CA GLU A 59 9.84 3.86 -7.22
C GLU A 59 9.68 2.37 -7.50
N PHE A 60 10.60 1.80 -8.25
CA PHE A 60 10.64 0.36 -8.47
C PHE A 60 11.68 -0.23 -7.52
N GLN A 61 11.21 -0.98 -6.53
CA GLN A 61 12.05 -1.68 -5.56
C GLN A 61 12.86 -2.79 -6.25
N LYS A 62 13.85 -3.35 -5.54
CA LYS A 62 14.61 -4.51 -6.02
C LYS A 62 13.64 -5.60 -6.48
N ARG A 63 13.92 -6.21 -7.64
CA ARG A 63 13.05 -7.15 -8.39
C ARG A 63 11.90 -6.50 -9.18
N GLY A 64 11.91 -5.18 -9.36
CA GLY A 64 11.04 -4.48 -10.31
C GLY A 64 9.60 -4.28 -9.85
N LEU A 65 9.32 -4.38 -8.55
CA LEU A 65 7.99 -4.16 -8.02
C LEU A 65 7.79 -2.67 -7.66
N PRO A 66 6.68 -2.05 -8.09
CA PRO A 66 6.42 -0.65 -7.79
C PRO A 66 6.06 -0.44 -6.31
N HIS A 67 6.52 0.67 -5.76
CA HIS A 67 6.23 1.15 -4.43
C HIS A 67 5.95 2.65 -4.50
N ALA A 68 4.85 3.08 -3.90
CA ALA A 68 4.50 4.50 -3.82
C ALA A 68 4.78 5.07 -2.43
N HIS A 69 5.53 6.16 -2.39
CA HIS A 69 5.62 7.04 -1.22
C HIS A 69 4.57 8.12 -1.37
N VAL A 70 3.71 8.31 -0.37
CA VAL A 70 2.61 9.28 -0.42
C VAL A 70 2.72 10.21 0.78
N LEU A 71 2.73 11.52 0.52
CA LEU A 71 2.67 12.57 1.52
C LEU A 71 1.34 13.30 1.41
N LEU A 72 0.62 13.42 2.51
CA LEU A 72 -0.65 14.12 2.61
C LEU A 72 -0.51 15.38 3.46
N ILE A 73 -1.10 16.49 3.00
CA ILE A 73 -1.20 17.74 3.75
C ILE A 73 -2.67 17.91 4.15
N LEU A 74 -2.99 17.56 5.40
CA LEU A 74 -4.35 17.65 5.94
C LEU A 74 -4.68 19.08 6.38
N ALA A 75 -5.96 19.45 6.32
CA ALA A 75 -6.45 20.69 6.90
C ALA A 75 -6.29 20.67 8.43
N GLN A 76 -6.05 21.83 9.04
CA GLN A 76 -5.62 21.96 10.44
C GLN A 76 -6.59 21.32 11.46
N THR A 77 -7.88 21.27 11.13
CA THR A 77 -8.92 20.64 11.93
C THR A 77 -8.85 19.11 11.98
N TYR A 78 -8.27 18.48 10.95
CA TYR A 78 -8.17 17.02 10.82
C TYR A 78 -6.78 16.47 11.14
N LYS A 79 -5.80 17.34 11.43
CA LYS A 79 -4.47 16.89 11.83
C LYS A 79 -4.54 16.24 13.22
N PRO A 80 -3.98 15.02 13.40
CA PRO A 80 -3.83 14.42 14.73
C PRO A 80 -2.93 15.32 15.61
N LYS A 81 -3.35 15.54 16.86
CA LYS A 81 -2.66 16.42 17.81
C LYS A 81 -2.21 15.69 19.06
N THR A 82 -2.85 14.57 19.37
CA THR A 82 -2.57 13.74 20.55
C THR A 82 -2.10 12.36 20.14
N VAL A 83 -1.44 11.65 21.06
CA VAL A 83 -1.02 10.25 20.85
C VAL A 83 -2.22 9.38 20.51
N ALA A 84 -3.34 9.57 21.22
CA ALA A 84 -4.57 8.83 20.97
C ALA A 84 -5.09 9.03 19.53
N ASP A 85 -5.00 10.26 18.97
CA ASP A 85 -5.39 10.50 17.58
C ASP A 85 -4.52 9.68 16.61
N TYR A 86 -3.21 9.63 16.85
CA TYR A 86 -2.29 8.82 16.03
C TYR A 86 -2.61 7.32 16.13
N ASP A 87 -2.93 6.82 17.33
CA ASP A 87 -3.27 5.41 17.54
C ASP A 87 -4.55 5.00 16.78
N THR A 88 -5.45 5.94 16.46
CA THR A 88 -6.63 5.65 15.62
C THR A 88 -6.31 5.55 14.13
N ILE A 89 -5.18 6.10 13.68
CA ILE A 89 -4.82 6.22 12.26
C ILE A 89 -3.69 5.24 11.89
N ILE A 90 -2.80 4.98 12.83
CA ILE A 90 -1.58 4.18 12.63
C ILE A 90 -1.66 2.94 13.51
N SER A 91 -1.50 1.78 12.87
CA SER A 91 -1.32 0.51 13.57
C SER A 91 -0.15 -0.25 12.97
N ALA A 92 0.46 -1.09 13.78
CA ALA A 92 1.46 -2.06 13.36
C ALA A 92 1.15 -3.40 14.02
N GLU A 93 1.19 -4.47 13.23
CA GLU A 93 0.92 -5.81 13.72
C GLU A 93 2.18 -6.67 13.61
N ILE A 94 2.45 -7.46 14.64
CA ILE A 94 3.47 -8.51 14.59
C ILE A 94 2.88 -9.67 13.78
N PRO A 95 3.61 -10.24 12.80
CA PRO A 95 3.12 -11.37 12.01
C PRO A 95 2.68 -12.54 12.90
N ASN A 96 1.63 -13.26 12.52
CA ASN A 96 1.15 -14.36 13.35
C ASN A 96 2.14 -15.55 13.31
N LYS A 97 2.56 -16.03 14.48
CA LYS A 97 3.52 -17.14 14.64
C LYS A 97 3.10 -18.43 13.92
N ASN A 98 1.81 -18.72 13.83
CA ASN A 98 1.32 -19.98 13.23
C ASN A 98 1.13 -19.85 11.72
N SER A 99 0.60 -18.73 11.23
CA SER A 99 0.33 -18.55 9.79
C SER A 99 1.51 -17.98 9.01
N ASN A 100 2.41 -17.23 9.67
CA ASN A 100 3.60 -16.63 9.07
C ASN A 100 4.81 -16.75 10.02
N PRO A 101 5.28 -17.98 10.32
CA PRO A 101 6.37 -18.21 11.28
C PRO A 101 7.68 -17.54 10.86
N ASP A 102 8.00 -17.52 9.56
CA ASP A 102 9.26 -16.97 9.06
C ASP A 102 9.37 -15.46 9.31
N THR A 103 8.28 -14.71 9.13
CA THR A 103 8.28 -13.26 9.39
C THR A 103 8.08 -12.95 10.87
N PHE A 104 7.44 -13.83 11.65
CA PHE A 104 7.39 -13.68 13.10
C PHE A 104 8.78 -13.80 13.72
N ASN A 105 9.59 -14.74 13.27
CA ASN A 105 10.94 -15.00 13.81
C ASN A 105 11.99 -13.93 13.40
N THR A 106 11.61 -12.95 12.57
CA THR A 106 12.51 -11.83 12.17
C THR A 106 12.38 -10.60 13.05
N VAL A 107 11.45 -10.59 14.01
CA VAL A 107 11.17 -9.48 14.94
C VAL A 107 11.80 -9.76 16.30
#